data_AF-A0A328PPY0-F1
#
_entry.id   AF-A0A328PPY0-F1
#
_cell.length_a   1.000
_cell.length_b   1.000
_cell.length_c   1.000
_cell.angle_alpha   90.00
_cell.angle_beta   90.00
_cell.angle_gamma   90.00
#
_symmetry.space_group_name_H-M   'P 1'
#
loop_
_entity.id
_entity.type
_entity.pdbx_description
1 polymer ?
#
loop_
_entity_poly.entity_id
_entity_poly.type
_entity_poly.pdbx_seq_one_letter_code
_entity_poly.pdbx_strand_id
1 'polypeptide(L)'
;MLSFFYFYLFVYSIFSLGLFNKSSNQKIFGQVDKININQSIYYIKYDNRYYYYDIYDTIIFISDYPEPKFIEVVFSEEKNHLDEELNFIKSIYWESLVMKVDFQKKEIICYNNINIHYVGLPDANDFLKAIKNFDQLHSGKYFISNEKLFNIDDRGL
;
A
#
# COMPACT_ATOMS: atom_id res chain seq x y z
N MET A 1 63.42 9.89 -11.01
CA MET A 1 62.37 10.91 -11.20
C MET A 1 61.07 10.27 -11.71
N LEU A 2 61.05 9.68 -12.92
CA LEU A 2 59.83 9.07 -13.49
C LEU A 2 59.21 7.97 -12.60
N SER A 3 60.02 7.07 -12.06
CA SER A 3 59.59 5.96 -11.19
C SER A 3 58.98 6.43 -9.87
N PHE A 4 59.44 7.56 -9.32
CA PHE A 4 58.87 8.18 -8.12
C PHE A 4 57.49 8.79 -8.41
N PHE A 5 57.31 9.37 -9.60
CA PHE A 5 56.04 9.93 -10.06
C PHE A 5 54.98 8.83 -10.25
N TYR A 6 55.36 7.69 -10.85
CA TYR A 6 54.44 6.55 -11.00
C TYR A 6 54.04 5.92 -9.66
N PHE A 7 54.99 5.81 -8.72
CA PHE A 7 54.67 5.33 -7.37
C PHE A 7 53.67 6.25 -6.66
N TYR A 8 53.85 7.56 -6.78
CA TYR A 8 52.94 8.54 -6.19
C TYR A 8 51.53 8.47 -6.80
N LEU A 9 51.44 8.31 -8.13
CA LEU A 9 50.16 8.11 -8.83
C LEU A 9 49.46 6.82 -8.38
N PHE A 10 50.20 5.73 -8.21
CA PHE A 10 49.66 4.45 -7.76
C PHE A 10 49.08 4.54 -6.35
N VAL A 11 49.82 5.14 -5.41
CA VAL A 11 49.36 5.36 -4.03
C VAL A 11 48.13 6.27 -4.00
N TYR A 12 48.14 7.36 -4.77
CA TYR A 12 46.99 8.27 -4.86
C TYR A 12 45.74 7.58 -5.43
N SER A 13 45.91 6.72 -6.44
CA SER A 13 44.82 5.94 -7.04
C SER A 13 44.15 5.03 -6.02
N ILE A 14 44.95 4.28 -5.25
CA ILE A 14 44.44 3.40 -4.18
C ILE A 14 43.74 4.20 -3.09
N PHE A 15 44.30 5.35 -2.68
CA PHE A 15 43.68 6.20 -1.66
C PHE A 15 42.37 6.82 -2.13
N SER A 16 42.29 7.24 -3.40
CA SER A 16 41.07 7.79 -4.01
C SER A 16 39.96 6.75 -4.13
N LEU A 17 40.31 5.50 -4.49
CA LEU A 17 39.38 4.37 -4.54
C LEU A 17 38.90 3.98 -3.13
N GLY A 18 39.78 4.02 -2.13
CA GLY A 18 39.42 3.78 -0.72
C GLY A 18 38.51 4.86 -0.11
N LEU A 19 38.63 6.11 -0.56
CA LEU A 19 37.77 7.22 -0.15
C LEU A 19 36.41 7.22 -0.86
N PHE A 20 36.32 6.70 -2.10
CA PHE A 20 35.05 6.54 -2.80
C PHE A 20 34.11 5.53 -2.14
N ASN A 21 34.63 4.60 -1.34
CA ASN A 21 33.83 3.68 -0.54
C ASN A 21 33.27 4.30 0.75
N LYS A 22 33.48 5.61 0.97
CA LYS A 22 33.08 6.33 2.18
C LYS A 22 32.12 7.49 1.93
N SER A 23 31.23 7.40 0.96
CA SER A 23 29.96 8.14 1.00
C SER A 23 29.01 7.63 -0.07
N SER A 24 28.31 6.55 0.26
CA SER A 24 27.04 6.22 -0.39
C SER A 24 26.15 5.61 0.69
N ASN A 25 25.41 6.49 1.38
CA ASN A 25 24.18 6.10 2.06
C ASN A 25 23.06 5.81 1.05
N GLN A 26 23.37 5.52 -0.21
CA GLN A 26 22.43 4.76 -1.02
C GLN A 26 22.47 3.35 -0.46
N LYS A 27 21.44 3.01 0.33
CA LYS A 27 21.03 1.64 0.53
C LYS A 27 20.81 1.06 -0.87
N ILE A 28 21.88 0.49 -1.45
CA ILE A 28 21.75 -0.53 -2.47
C ILE A 28 20.94 -1.59 -1.75
N PHE A 29 19.65 -1.66 -2.06
CA PHE A 29 18.80 -2.78 -1.66
C PHE A 29 19.38 -4.01 -2.34
N GLY A 30 20.43 -4.54 -1.72
CA GLY A 30 20.99 -5.83 -2.04
C GLY A 30 19.83 -6.80 -1.96
N GLN A 31 19.58 -7.44 -3.10
CA GLN A 31 18.73 -8.60 -3.31
C GLN A 31 18.38 -9.26 -1.98
N VAL A 32 17.22 -8.88 -1.43
CA VAL A 32 16.83 -9.25 -0.07
C VAL A 32 16.49 -10.74 -0.10
N ASP A 33 17.32 -11.50 0.61
CA ASP A 33 17.04 -12.87 1.04
C ASP A 33 15.56 -13.02 1.41
N LYS A 34 14.81 -13.80 0.63
CA LYS A 34 13.39 -14.15 0.85
C LYS A 34 12.55 -12.99 1.38
N ILE A 35 12.19 -12.06 0.49
CA ILE A 35 11.19 -11.03 0.78
C ILE A 35 9.91 -11.72 1.28
N ASN A 36 9.59 -11.53 2.56
CA ASN A 36 8.43 -12.15 3.18
C ASN A 36 7.17 -11.35 2.87
N ILE A 37 6.74 -11.40 1.61
CA ILE A 37 5.56 -10.68 1.12
C ILE A 37 4.31 -10.95 1.96
N ASN A 38 4.24 -12.11 2.64
CA ASN A 38 3.15 -12.49 3.52
C ASN A 38 2.97 -11.58 4.75
N GLN A 39 3.94 -10.72 5.05
CA GLN A 39 3.81 -9.71 6.11
C GLN A 39 3.12 -8.43 5.61
N SER A 40 2.87 -8.30 4.31
CA SER A 40 2.18 -7.12 3.77
C SER A 40 0.71 -7.15 4.16
N ILE A 41 0.13 -5.98 4.40
CA ILE A 41 -1.30 -5.82 4.69
C ILE A 41 -2.01 -4.95 3.64
N TYR A 42 -1.30 -4.05 2.99
CA TYR A 42 -1.81 -3.23 1.89
C TYR A 42 -0.69 -2.83 0.93
N TYR A 43 -1.07 -2.26 -0.21
CA TYR A 43 -0.13 -1.62 -1.12
C TYR A 43 -0.66 -0.31 -1.70
N ILE A 44 0.27 0.52 -2.16
CA ILE A 44 -0.01 1.75 -2.90
C ILE A 44 0.57 1.61 -4.30
N LYS A 45 -0.19 2.03 -5.31
CA LYS A 45 0.30 2.14 -6.68
C LYS A 45 0.86 3.55 -6.92
N TYR A 46 2.13 3.64 -7.30
CA TYR A 46 2.78 4.90 -7.69
C TYR A 46 3.72 4.66 -8.86
N ASP A 47 3.60 5.48 -9.91
CA ASP A 47 4.45 5.40 -11.11
C ASP A 47 4.59 3.98 -11.69
N ASN A 48 3.45 3.30 -11.89
CA ASN A 48 3.36 1.90 -12.35
C ASN A 48 4.09 0.85 -11.49
N ARG A 49 4.47 1.22 -10.26
CA ARG A 49 5.01 0.30 -9.25
C ARG A 49 4.06 0.15 -8.08
N TYR A 50 4.17 -0.99 -7.43
CA TYR A 50 3.36 -1.40 -6.31
C TYR A 50 4.25 -1.51 -5.07
N TYR A 51 3.98 -0.65 -4.10
CA TYR A 51 4.74 -0.55 -2.84
C TYR A 51 3.92 -1.21 -1.75
N TYR A 52 4.44 -2.28 -1.16
CA TYR A 52 3.74 -3.09 -0.17
C TYR A 52 4.23 -2.77 1.24
N TYR A 53 3.27 -2.59 2.14
CA TYR A 53 3.49 -2.12 3.49
C TYR A 53 3.08 -3.18 4.51
N ASP A 54 3.86 -3.28 5.60
CA ASP A 54 3.49 -4.06 6.77
C ASP A 54 2.55 -3.29 7.72
N ILE A 55 2.20 -3.90 8.85
CA ILE A 55 1.32 -3.31 9.87
C ILE A 55 1.91 -2.06 10.56
N TYR A 56 3.23 -1.86 10.43
CA TYR A 56 3.97 -0.73 10.96
C TYR A 56 4.23 0.35 9.88
N ASP A 57 3.55 0.26 8.74
CA ASP A 57 3.67 1.19 7.61
C ASP A 57 5.09 1.24 7.03
N THR A 58 5.84 0.16 7.18
CA THR A 58 7.16 0.00 6.58
C THR A 58 7.04 -0.69 5.23
N ILE A 59 7.70 -0.14 4.21
CA ILE A 59 7.78 -0.78 2.90
C ILE A 59 8.62 -2.05 3.01
N ILE A 60 8.01 -3.21 2.73
CA ILE A 60 8.70 -4.51 2.79
C ILE A 60 8.92 -5.13 1.41
N PHE A 61 8.16 -4.72 0.40
CA PHE A 61 8.26 -5.24 -0.96
C PHE A 61 7.88 -4.18 -1.99
N ILE A 62 8.50 -4.25 -3.18
CA ILE A 62 8.18 -3.41 -4.34
C ILE A 62 8.08 -4.34 -5.55
N SER A 63 7.02 -4.20 -6.33
CA SER A 63 6.75 -5.00 -7.53
C SER A 63 6.33 -4.13 -8.69
N ASP A 64 6.60 -4.59 -9.91
CA ASP A 64 6.01 -4.03 -11.14
C ASP A 64 4.64 -4.66 -11.44
N TYR A 65 4.23 -5.70 -10.70
CA TYR A 65 2.94 -6.39 -10.83
C TYR A 65 2.12 -6.35 -9.53
N PRO A 66 0.78 -6.20 -9.61
CA PRO A 66 -0.08 -6.23 -8.44
C PRO A 66 -0.26 -7.65 -7.90
N GLU A 67 -0.25 -7.78 -6.58
CA GLU A 67 -0.57 -8.99 -5.86
C GLU A 67 -2.00 -8.86 -5.30
N PRO A 68 -3.00 -9.53 -5.92
CA PRO A 68 -4.42 -9.28 -5.66
C PRO A 68 -4.89 -9.72 -4.27
N LYS A 69 -4.02 -10.39 -3.50
CA LYS A 69 -4.28 -10.81 -2.13
C LYS A 69 -4.32 -9.63 -1.15
N PHE A 70 -3.63 -8.53 -1.45
CA PHE A 70 -3.51 -7.38 -0.56
C PHE A 70 -4.44 -6.25 -1.01
N ILE A 71 -4.81 -5.38 -0.08
CA ILE A 71 -5.71 -4.24 -0.36
C ILE A 71 -4.93 -3.14 -1.10
N GLU A 72 -5.43 -2.71 -2.25
CA GLU A 72 -4.96 -1.47 -2.90
C GLU A 72 -5.51 -0.26 -2.14
N VAL A 73 -4.65 0.70 -1.79
CA VAL A 73 -5.08 1.88 -1.05
C VAL A 73 -4.77 3.16 -1.83
N VAL A 74 -5.78 4.03 -1.94
CA VAL A 74 -5.66 5.39 -2.45
C VAL A 74 -6.01 6.35 -1.31
N PHE A 75 -5.00 6.94 -0.69
CA PHE A 75 -5.14 7.91 0.40
C PHE A 75 -5.72 9.24 -0.07
N SER A 76 -6.40 9.95 0.84
CA SER A 76 -6.80 11.33 0.58
C SER A 76 -5.59 12.27 0.51
N GLU A 77 -5.77 13.42 -0.14
CA GLU A 77 -4.70 14.43 -0.25
C GLU A 77 -4.50 15.20 1.07
N GLU A 78 -5.47 15.15 1.98
CA GLU A 78 -5.47 15.89 3.22
C GLU A 78 -4.69 15.16 4.31
N LYS A 79 -3.54 15.72 4.71
CA LYS A 79 -2.66 15.12 5.73
C LYS A 79 -3.34 14.83 7.07
N ASN A 80 -4.41 15.55 7.41
CA ASN A 80 -5.10 15.39 8.69
C ASN A 80 -5.88 14.07 8.80
N HIS A 81 -6.15 13.40 7.68
CA HIS A 81 -6.91 12.15 7.65
C HIS A 81 -6.04 10.90 7.52
N LEU A 82 -4.73 11.04 7.27
CA LEU A 82 -3.83 9.91 7.01
C LEU A 82 -3.83 8.87 8.15
N ASP A 83 -3.75 9.32 9.40
CA ASP A 83 -3.73 8.42 10.56
C ASP A 83 -5.07 7.67 10.71
N GLU A 84 -6.20 8.33 10.43
CA GLU A 84 -7.54 7.72 10.47
C GLU A 84 -7.69 6.67 9.37
N GLU A 85 -7.24 6.99 8.16
CA GLU A 85 -7.23 6.09 7.00
C GLU A 85 -6.35 4.86 7.23
N LEU A 86 -5.14 5.05 7.76
CA LEU A 86 -4.24 3.95 8.10
C LEU A 86 -4.84 3.04 9.18
N ASN A 87 -5.42 3.62 10.22
CA ASN A 87 -6.10 2.85 11.27
C ASN A 87 -7.29 2.06 10.71
N PHE A 88 -8.03 2.63 9.75
CA PHE A 88 -9.09 1.93 9.05
C PHE A 88 -8.55 0.72 8.28
N ILE A 89 -7.53 0.90 7.42
CA ILE A 89 -6.92 -0.22 6.67
C ILE A 89 -6.41 -1.33 7.60
N LYS A 90 -5.72 -0.97 8.69
CA LYS A 90 -5.24 -1.92 9.71
C LYS A 90 -6.36 -2.64 10.46
N SER A 91 -7.58 -2.11 10.45
CA SER A 91 -8.74 -2.77 11.04
C SER A 91 -9.43 -3.78 10.11
N ILE A 92 -9.16 -3.69 8.80
CA ILE A 92 -9.86 -4.48 7.76
C ILE A 92 -8.93 -5.35 6.92
N TYR A 93 -7.61 -5.32 7.16
CA TYR A 93 -6.63 -6.05 6.33
C TYR A 93 -6.87 -7.57 6.27
N TRP A 94 -7.57 -8.14 7.25
CA TRP A 94 -7.95 -9.54 7.25
C TRP A 94 -9.10 -9.86 6.27
N GLU A 95 -9.80 -8.84 5.76
CA GLU A 95 -10.98 -9.01 4.91
C GLU A 95 -10.56 -9.35 3.49
N SER A 96 -10.51 -10.64 3.21
CA SER A 96 -10.12 -11.18 1.89
C SER A 96 -10.99 -10.70 0.72
N LEU A 97 -12.17 -10.15 1.00
CA LEU A 97 -13.10 -9.69 -0.03
C LEU A 97 -12.87 -8.24 -0.45
N VAL A 98 -12.15 -7.45 0.34
CA VAL A 98 -11.82 -6.06 0.01
C VAL A 98 -10.61 -6.05 -0.93
N MET A 99 -10.81 -5.55 -2.15
CA MET A 99 -9.73 -5.42 -3.14
C MET A 99 -9.07 -4.06 -3.09
N LYS A 100 -9.87 -3.01 -2.92
CA LYS A 100 -9.39 -1.63 -2.98
C LYS A 100 -10.20 -0.72 -2.06
N VAL A 101 -9.51 0.21 -1.42
CA VAL A 101 -10.12 1.33 -0.70
C VAL A 101 -9.63 2.63 -1.32
N ASP A 102 -10.57 3.42 -1.83
CA ASP A 102 -10.32 4.74 -2.42
C ASP A 102 -10.91 5.81 -1.49
N PHE A 103 -10.06 6.38 -0.63
CA PHE A 103 -10.47 7.39 0.34
C PHE A 103 -10.83 8.72 -0.31
N GLN A 104 -10.23 9.04 -1.46
CA GLN A 104 -10.57 10.25 -2.23
C GLN A 104 -12.02 10.20 -2.73
N LYS A 105 -12.48 9.03 -3.16
CA LYS A 105 -13.86 8.82 -3.63
C LYS A 105 -14.82 8.32 -2.55
N LYS A 106 -14.31 8.07 -1.35
CA LYS A 106 -15.05 7.41 -0.25
C LYS A 106 -15.71 6.11 -0.71
N GLU A 107 -14.90 5.22 -1.27
CA GLU A 107 -15.33 4.03 -1.99
C GLU A 107 -14.55 2.79 -1.53
N ILE A 108 -15.24 1.67 -1.34
CA ILE A 108 -14.64 0.36 -1.06
C ILE A 108 -15.07 -0.58 -2.18
N ILE A 109 -14.09 -1.15 -2.88
CA ILE A 109 -14.30 -2.07 -3.98
C ILE A 109 -13.96 -3.47 -3.49
N CYS A 110 -14.93 -4.36 -3.59
CA CYS A 110 -14.81 -5.74 -3.19
C CYS A 110 -14.85 -6.68 -4.40
N TYR A 111 -14.48 -7.95 -4.18
CA TYR A 111 -14.72 -9.01 -5.15
C TYR A 111 -16.21 -9.13 -5.51
N ASN A 112 -16.53 -9.83 -6.61
CA ASN A 112 -17.88 -9.97 -7.17
C ASN A 112 -18.53 -8.64 -7.65
N ASN A 113 -17.71 -7.64 -8.04
CA ASN A 113 -18.18 -6.35 -8.54
C ASN A 113 -19.09 -5.60 -7.55
N ILE A 114 -18.83 -5.76 -6.25
CA ILE A 114 -19.50 -5.01 -5.20
C ILE A 114 -18.74 -3.71 -4.98
N ASN A 115 -19.44 -2.60 -5.08
CA ASN A 115 -18.88 -1.27 -4.87
C ASN A 115 -19.67 -0.55 -3.78
N ILE A 116 -19.00 -0.12 -2.73
CA ILE A 116 -19.63 0.43 -1.53
C ILE A 116 -19.12 1.86 -1.31
N HIS A 117 -20.03 2.83 -1.46
CA HIS A 117 -19.78 4.21 -1.08
C HIS A 117 -20.14 4.44 0.38
N TYR A 118 -19.38 5.30 1.07
CA TYR A 118 -19.64 5.64 2.47
C TYR A 118 -19.58 7.15 2.71
N VAL A 119 -20.30 7.63 3.73
CA VAL A 119 -20.28 9.06 4.11
C VAL A 119 -19.07 9.38 4.98
N GLY A 120 -18.80 8.52 5.96
CA GLY A 120 -17.68 8.64 6.91
C GLY A 120 -17.05 7.29 7.23
N LEU A 121 -15.79 7.32 7.68
CA LEU A 121 -15.05 6.13 8.09
C LEU A 121 -15.68 5.36 9.26
N PRO A 122 -16.30 6.00 10.28
CA PRO A 122 -16.97 5.27 11.35
C PRO A 122 -18.07 4.34 10.81
N ASP A 123 -18.99 4.87 10.00
CA ASP A 123 -20.07 4.12 9.37
C ASP A 123 -19.53 2.92 8.56
N ALA A 124 -18.47 3.13 7.78
CA ALA A 124 -17.83 2.08 7.00
C ALA A 124 -17.20 1.00 7.88
N ASN A 125 -16.53 1.39 8.95
CA ASN A 125 -15.86 0.46 9.87
C ASN A 125 -16.88 -0.39 10.63
N ASP A 126 -17.96 0.23 11.11
CA ASP A 126 -19.01 -0.47 11.85
C ASP A 126 -19.77 -1.44 10.93
N PHE A 127 -20.03 -1.04 9.69
CA PHE A 127 -20.60 -1.94 8.69
C PHE A 127 -19.68 -3.14 8.39
N LEU A 128 -18.38 -2.91 8.15
CA LEU A 128 -17.43 -3.98 7.86
C LEU A 128 -17.27 -4.96 9.02
N LYS A 129 -17.36 -4.48 10.27
CA LYS A 129 -17.39 -5.34 11.46
C LYS A 129 -18.71 -6.11 11.62
N ALA A 130 -19.82 -5.52 11.21
CA ALA A 130 -21.15 -6.11 11.34
C ALA A 130 -21.46 -7.13 10.25
N ILE A 131 -20.89 -6.97 9.05
CA ILE A 131 -21.16 -7.84 7.91
C ILE A 131 -20.45 -9.18 8.09
N LYS A 132 -21.22 -10.18 8.56
CA LYS A 132 -20.70 -11.54 8.76
C LYS A 132 -20.50 -12.33 7.48
N ASN A 133 -21.13 -11.91 6.38
CA ASN A 133 -21.10 -12.67 5.15
C ASN A 133 -21.34 -11.76 3.92
N PHE A 134 -20.26 -11.26 3.33
CA PHE A 134 -20.29 -10.52 2.07
C PHE A 134 -20.84 -11.35 0.90
N ASP A 135 -20.80 -12.68 0.99
CA ASP A 135 -21.33 -13.60 -0.02
C ASP A 135 -22.84 -13.43 -0.29
N GLN A 136 -23.56 -12.77 0.64
CA GLN A 136 -24.98 -12.48 0.49
C GLN A 136 -25.25 -11.21 -0.33
N LEU A 137 -24.22 -10.40 -0.58
CA LEU A 137 -24.34 -9.24 -1.45
C LEU A 137 -24.21 -9.66 -2.91
N HIS A 138 -25.15 -9.21 -3.72
CA HIS A 138 -25.07 -9.36 -5.16
C HIS A 138 -24.12 -8.31 -5.75
N SER A 139 -23.65 -8.55 -6.97
CA SER A 139 -22.91 -7.52 -7.71
C SER A 139 -23.76 -6.27 -7.85
N GLY A 140 -23.19 -5.10 -7.55
CA GLY A 140 -23.94 -3.85 -7.60
C GLY A 140 -23.28 -2.73 -6.82
N LYS A 141 -23.92 -1.58 -6.88
CA LYS A 141 -23.50 -0.39 -6.14
C LYS A 141 -24.30 -0.23 -4.86
N TYR A 142 -23.59 -0.03 -3.77
CA TYR A 142 -24.15 0.14 -2.45
C TYR A 142 -23.72 1.47 -1.84
N PHE A 143 -24.52 1.94 -0.89
CA PHE A 143 -24.27 3.13 -0.11
C PHE A 143 -24.45 2.82 1.37
N ILE A 144 -23.47 3.20 2.18
CA ILE A 144 -23.54 3.14 3.64
C ILE A 144 -23.89 4.52 4.18
N SER A 145 -24.96 4.56 4.98
CA SER A 145 -25.29 5.73 5.79
C SER A 145 -26.00 5.29 7.06
N ASN A 146 -25.62 5.87 8.20
CA ASN A 146 -26.19 5.54 9.51
C ASN A 146 -26.19 4.03 9.76
N GLU A 147 -25.04 3.38 9.54
CA GLU A 147 -24.81 1.93 9.73
C GLU A 147 -25.68 1.01 8.85
N LYS A 148 -26.42 1.56 7.87
CA LYS A 148 -27.27 0.79 6.96
C LYS A 148 -26.70 0.77 5.55
N LEU A 149 -26.78 -0.40 4.92
CA LEU A 149 -26.42 -0.60 3.52
C LEU A 149 -27.66 -0.46 2.63
N PHE A 150 -27.57 0.39 1.63
CA PHE A 150 -28.61 0.61 0.63
C PHE A 150 -28.08 0.19 -0.74
N ASN A 151 -28.81 -0.65 -1.46
CA ASN A 151 -28.50 -0.92 -2.86
C ASN A 151 -28.98 0.28 -3.70
N ILE A 152 -28.07 0.89 -4.45
CA ILE A 152 -28.33 2.05 -5.30
C ILE A 152 -29.05 1.62 -6.59
N ASP A 153 -28.78 0.41 -7.07
CA ASP A 153 -29.37 -0.15 -8.29
C ASP A 153 -30.81 -0.65 -8.05
N ASP A 154 -31.17 -0.91 -6.80
CA ASP A 154 -32.51 -1.35 -6.37
C ASP A 154 -33.49 -0.19 -6.18
N ARG A 155 -33.22 0.96 -6.83
CA ARG A 155 -34.20 2.03 -7.01
C ARG A 155 -35.25 1.54 -8.02
N GLY A 156 -36.10 0.64 -7.53
CA GLY A 156 -37.29 0.19 -8.21
C GLY A 156 -38.15 1.37 -8.66
N LEU A 157 -38.45 1.37 -9.94
CA LEU A 157 -39.73 1.86 -10.47
C LEU A 157 -40.71 0.68 -10.46
#